data_AF-A0A2V6NWY2-F1
#
_entry.id   AF-A0A2V6NWY2-F1
#
_cell.length_a   1.000
_cell.length_b   1.000
_cell.length_c   1.000
_cell.angle_alpha   90.00
_cell.angle_beta   90.00
_cell.angle_gamma   90.00
#
_symmetry.space_group_name_H-M   'P 1'
#
loop_
_entity.id
_entity.type
_entity.pdbx_description
1 polymer ?
#
loop_
_entity_poly.entity_id
_entity_poly.type
_entity_poly.pdbx_seq_one_letter_code
_entity_poly.pdbx_strand_id
1 'polypeptide(L)'
;QSIDDGYFLKGLYRRLMYLSFNRSGANIAQTSMAIVSDVASEYRSQTCLEVGVGRPAAIYAAIPDSANTFVCKGAVYLYYEFLRPIQNRLNDSEWRDLSRDQSQPTDRPWIFTRPEVGLTTEH
;
A
#
# COMPACT_ATOMS: atom_id res chain seq x y z
N GLN A 1 15.02 -22.00 10.42
CA GLN A 1 13.77 -21.24 10.64
C GLN A 1 13.32 -20.43 9.41
N SER A 2 14.21 -19.92 8.54
CA SER A 2 13.80 -18.90 7.54
C SER A 2 13.11 -19.37 6.23
N ILE A 3 13.11 -20.66 5.87
CA ILE A 3 12.58 -21.14 4.58
C ILE A 3 11.16 -21.70 4.73
N ASP A 4 10.89 -22.48 5.78
CA ASP A 4 9.57 -23.09 6.04
C ASP A 4 8.49 -22.04 6.33
N ASP A 5 8.85 -20.96 7.04
CA ASP A 5 7.95 -19.83 7.29
C ASP A 5 7.51 -19.14 5.99
N GLY A 6 8.41 -19.07 5.00
CA GLY A 6 8.11 -18.51 3.68
C GLY A 6 7.12 -19.36 2.88
N TYR A 7 7.23 -20.69 2.95
CA TYR A 7 6.27 -21.61 2.34
C TYR A 7 4.92 -21.59 3.06
N PHE A 8 4.92 -21.50 4.39
CA PHE A 8 3.71 -21.34 5.18
C PHE A 8 2.96 -20.05 4.81
N LEU A 9 3.66 -18.91 4.74
CA LEU A 9 3.07 -17.64 4.32
C LEU A 9 2.54 -17.70 2.87
N LYS A 10 3.24 -18.40 1.97
CA LYS A 10 2.77 -18.66 0.60
C LYS A 10 1.56 -19.61 0.53
N GLY A 11 1.41 -20.54 1.46
CA GLY A 11 0.20 -21.39 1.55
C GLY A 11 -0.99 -20.63 2.14
N LEU A 12 -0.70 -19.85 3.18
CA LEU A 12 -1.66 -19.10 3.97
C LEU A 12 -2.28 -17.94 3.16
N TYR A 13 -1.49 -17.18 2.37
CA TYR A 13 -2.02 -16.07 1.58
C TYR A 13 -3.13 -16.51 0.62
N ARG A 14 -2.98 -17.68 -0.02
CA ARG A 14 -3.95 -18.20 -0.99
C ARG A 14 -5.29 -18.50 -0.33
N ARG A 15 -5.27 -19.14 0.84
CA ARG A 15 -6.48 -19.44 1.62
C ARG A 15 -7.13 -18.18 2.19
N LEU A 16 -6.33 -17.23 2.66
CA LEU A 16 -6.82 -15.96 3.20
C LEU A 16 -7.41 -15.05 2.12
N MET A 17 -6.81 -14.99 0.93
CA MET A 17 -7.36 -14.28 -0.23
C MET A 17 -8.77 -14.77 -0.57
N TYR A 18 -8.95 -16.09 -0.61
CA TYR A 18 -10.22 -16.72 -0.92
C TYR A 18 -11.32 -16.34 0.08
N LEU A 19 -11.01 -16.34 1.39
CA LEU A 19 -11.97 -16.00 2.44
C LEU A 19 -12.29 -14.50 2.50
N SER A 20 -11.32 -13.65 2.16
CA SER A 20 -11.38 -12.22 2.42
C SER A 20 -12.10 -11.40 1.36
N PHE A 21 -12.05 -11.83 0.10
CA PHE A 21 -12.68 -11.12 -1.01
C PHE A 21 -14.10 -11.60 -1.30
N ASN A 22 -14.47 -12.80 -0.85
CA ASN A 22 -15.78 -13.39 -1.18
C ASN A 22 -16.89 -13.13 -0.13
N ARG A 23 -16.55 -12.69 1.10
CA ARG A 23 -17.56 -12.48 2.17
C ARG A 23 -17.67 -11.06 2.75
N SER A 24 -16.69 -10.18 2.55
CA SER A 24 -16.61 -8.96 3.39
C SER A 24 -17.35 -7.74 2.87
N GLY A 25 -17.88 -7.73 1.63
CA GLY A 25 -18.55 -6.54 1.09
C GLY A 25 -17.70 -5.25 1.08
N ALA A 26 -16.39 -5.34 1.32
CA ALA A 26 -15.47 -4.20 1.37
C ALA A 26 -15.30 -3.53 0.00
N ASN A 27 -15.70 -4.22 -1.08
CA ASN A 27 -15.78 -3.66 -2.42
C ASN A 27 -17.07 -2.85 -2.69
N ILE A 28 -18.01 -2.81 -1.73
CA ILE A 28 -19.33 -2.18 -1.87
C ILE A 28 -19.48 -0.90 -1.04
N ALA A 29 -18.42 -0.44 -0.36
CA ALA A 29 -18.45 0.84 0.34
C ALA A 29 -18.75 1.95 -0.69
N GLN A 30 -19.91 2.60 -0.56
CA GLN A 30 -20.34 3.69 -1.46
C GLN A 30 -19.37 4.88 -1.46
N THR A 31 -18.57 5.02 -0.39
CA THR A 31 -17.58 6.08 -0.24
C THR A 31 -16.18 5.50 -0.31
N SER A 32 -15.44 5.83 -1.37
CA SER A 32 -14.00 5.58 -1.45
C SER A 32 -13.26 6.42 -0.41
N MET A 33 -12.30 5.83 0.30
CA MET A 33 -11.37 6.57 1.17
C MET A 33 -10.28 7.31 0.39
N ALA A 34 -10.29 7.21 -0.94
CA ALA A 34 -9.26 7.82 -1.75
C ALA A 34 -9.42 9.34 -1.80
N ILE A 35 -8.40 10.04 -1.32
CA ILE A 35 -8.27 11.51 -1.32
C ILE A 35 -6.88 11.89 -1.83
N VAL A 36 -6.75 13.09 -2.38
CA VAL A 36 -5.50 13.62 -2.94
C VAL A 36 -5.27 15.06 -2.49
N SER A 37 -4.00 15.46 -2.41
CA SER A 37 -3.61 16.82 -2.03
C SER A 37 -2.32 17.22 -2.75
N ASP A 38 -2.30 18.44 -3.29
CA ASP A 38 -1.07 19.14 -3.68
C ASP A 38 -0.33 19.58 -2.41
N VAL A 39 0.87 19.04 -2.21
CA VAL A 39 1.70 19.34 -1.03
C VAL A 39 2.83 20.33 -1.35
N ALA A 40 3.17 20.51 -2.62
CA ALA A 40 4.17 21.47 -3.07
C ALA A 40 3.98 21.81 -4.54
N SER A 41 4.15 23.09 -4.89
CA SER A 41 4.09 23.57 -6.27
C SER A 41 5.34 24.35 -6.64
N GLU A 42 5.91 24.06 -7.81
CA GLU A 42 7.11 24.70 -8.33
C GLU A 42 6.78 25.46 -9.63
N TYR A 43 6.96 26.78 -9.58
CA TYR A 43 6.52 27.67 -10.65
C TYR A 43 7.37 27.57 -11.93
N ARG A 44 8.68 27.34 -11.86
CA ARG A 44 9.55 27.38 -13.04
C ARG A 44 9.32 26.18 -13.96
N SER A 45 9.15 25.00 -13.39
CA SER A 45 8.84 23.74 -14.07
C SER A 45 7.36 23.57 -14.34
N GLN A 46 6.51 24.43 -13.77
CA GLN A 46 5.04 24.32 -13.84
C GLN A 46 4.53 22.96 -13.35
N THR A 47 5.18 22.41 -12.31
CA THR A 47 4.83 21.12 -11.71
C THR A 47 4.36 21.25 -10.27
N CYS A 48 3.54 20.30 -9.84
CA CYS A 48 3.12 20.11 -8.47
C CYS A 48 3.41 18.68 -8.02
N LEU A 49 3.73 18.54 -6.74
CA LEU A 49 3.86 17.28 -6.05
C LEU A 49 2.52 16.98 -5.39
N GLU A 50 1.88 15.91 -5.83
CA GLU A 50 0.61 15.46 -5.27
C GLU A 50 0.82 14.18 -4.47
N VAL A 51 0.19 14.13 -3.31
CA VAL A 51 0.15 12.96 -2.43
C VAL A 51 -1.29 12.53 -2.27
N GLY A 52 -1.53 11.22 -2.36
CA GLY A 52 -2.86 10.66 -2.20
C GLY A 52 -2.87 9.36 -1.44
N VAL A 53 -4.03 9.03 -0.89
CA VAL A 53 -4.33 7.68 -0.40
C VAL A 53 -5.31 7.01 -1.34
N GLY A 54 -5.14 5.71 -1.57
CA GLY A 54 -6.04 4.93 -2.43
C GLY A 54 -7.10 4.15 -1.66
N ARG A 55 -7.68 3.14 -2.32
CA ARG A 55 -8.55 2.17 -1.66
C ARG A 55 -7.74 1.41 -0.59
N PRO A 56 -8.36 1.02 0.54
CA PRO A 56 -7.66 0.28 1.57
C PRO A 56 -7.15 -1.04 1.01
N ALA A 57 -5.88 -1.36 1.31
CA ALA A 57 -5.36 -2.70 1.13
C ALA A 57 -5.59 -3.51 2.42
N ALA A 58 -5.73 -4.82 2.28
CA ALA A 58 -5.76 -5.72 3.43
C ALA A 58 -4.34 -6.02 3.90
N ILE A 59 -4.09 -5.88 5.20
CA ILE A 59 -2.90 -6.43 5.86
C ILE A 59 -3.29 -7.68 6.64
N TYR A 60 -2.40 -8.67 6.62
CA TYR A 60 -2.53 -9.88 7.44
C TYR A 60 -1.30 -9.99 8.32
N ALA A 61 -1.52 -10.14 9.63
CA ALA A 61 -0.46 -10.40 10.60
C ALA A 61 -0.63 -11.81 11.16
N ALA A 62 0.40 -12.64 11.03
CA ALA A 62 0.47 -13.92 11.71
C ALA A 62 1.10 -13.69 13.09
N ILE A 63 0.34 -13.95 14.14
CA ILE A 63 0.75 -13.77 15.53
C ILE A 63 0.94 -15.16 16.15
N PRO A 64 2.19 -15.58 16.40
CA PRO A 64 2.44 -16.80 17.14
C PRO A 64 2.07 -16.60 18.61
N ASP A 65 1.34 -17.55 19.19
CA ASP A 65 1.06 -17.65 20.62
C ASP A 65 1.27 -19.10 21.06
N SER A 66 2.41 -19.34 21.70
CA SER A 66 2.81 -20.61 22.29
C SER A 66 2.66 -21.80 21.33
N ALA A 67 1.50 -22.47 21.31
CA ALA A 67 1.20 -23.64 20.48
C ALA A 67 0.39 -23.33 19.21
N ASN A 68 -0.10 -22.10 19.03
CA ASN A 68 -1.00 -21.71 17.95
C ASN A 68 -0.46 -20.50 17.18
N THR A 69 -0.93 -20.34 15.94
CA THR A 69 -0.72 -19.12 15.16
C THR A 69 -2.07 -18.50 14.84
N PHE A 70 -2.28 -17.28 15.31
CA PHE A 70 -3.47 -16.49 15.00
C PHE A 70 -3.20 -15.62 13.76
N VAL A 71 -4.25 -15.42 12.95
CA VAL A 71 -4.17 -14.47 11.83
C VAL A 71 -5.09 -13.30 12.10
N CYS A 72 -4.52 -12.12 12.22
CA CYS A 72 -5.27 -10.87 12.29
C CYS A 72 -5.39 -10.27 10.88
N LYS A 73 -6.59 -9.81 10.52
CA LYS A 73 -6.85 -9.06 9.28
C LYS A 73 -7.13 -7.61 9.64
N GLY A 74 -6.40 -6.69 9.01
CA GLY A 74 -6.60 -5.26 9.14
C GLY A 74 -6.70 -4.58 7.77
N ALA A 75 -6.93 -3.27 7.79
CA ALA A 75 -6.84 -2.41 6.62
C ALA A 75 -5.62 -1.48 6.75
N VAL A 76 -4.94 -1.22 5.65
CA VAL A 76 -3.85 -0.25 5.54
C VAL A 76 -4.11 0.71 4.39
N TYR A 77 -3.62 1.95 4.54
CA TYR A 77 -3.66 2.94 3.47
C TYR A 77 -2.62 2.62 2.41
N LEU A 78 -3.02 2.71 1.14
CA LEU A 78 -2.09 2.73 0.02
C LEU A 78 -1.67 4.18 -0.21
N TYR A 79 -0.38 4.46 -0.04
CA TYR A 79 0.22 5.79 -0.25
C TYR A 79 0.63 5.98 -1.72
N TYR A 80 0.38 7.16 -2.27
CA TYR A 80 0.76 7.55 -3.62
C TYR A 80 1.41 8.92 -3.55
N GLU A 81 2.51 9.09 -4.29
CA GLU A 81 3.20 10.35 -4.46
C GLU A 81 3.67 10.44 -5.90
N PHE A 82 3.38 11.55 -6.58
CA PHE A 82 3.71 11.74 -7.98
C PHE A 82 3.75 13.22 -8.36
N LEU A 83 4.51 13.52 -9.41
CA LEU A 83 4.57 14.85 -10.00
C LEU A 83 3.53 14.99 -11.11
N ARG A 84 2.85 16.14 -11.16
CA ARG A 84 1.91 16.51 -12.23
C ARG A 84 2.10 17.94 -12.70
N PRO A 85 1.71 18.27 -13.95
CA PRO A 85 1.58 19.66 -14.35
C PRO A 85 0.57 20.39 -13.47
N ILE A 86 0.88 21.62 -13.05
CA ILE A 86 -0.01 22.47 -12.22
C ILE A 86 -1.42 22.61 -12.84
N GLN A 87 -1.48 22.65 -14.17
CA GLN A 87 -2.72 22.79 -14.94
C GLN A 87 -3.61 21.54 -14.87
N ASN A 88 -3.03 20.39 -14.51
CA ASN A 88 -3.69 19.08 -14.43
C ASN A 88 -3.65 18.52 -13.00
N ARG A 89 -3.73 19.41 -11.99
CA ARG A 89 -3.93 19.04 -10.59
C ARG A 89 -5.19 18.22 -10.44
N LEU A 90 -5.11 17.19 -9.61
CA LEU A 90 -6.22 16.29 -9.34
C LEU A 90 -7.11 16.83 -8.23
N ASN A 91 -8.42 16.68 -8.43
CA ASN A 91 -9.37 16.67 -7.32
C ASN A 91 -9.69 15.23 -6.88
N ASP A 92 -10.35 15.10 -5.73
CA ASP A 92 -10.71 13.78 -5.17
C ASP A 92 -11.58 12.92 -6.10
N SER A 93 -12.38 13.51 -6.98
CA SER A 93 -13.17 12.75 -7.95
C SER A 93 -12.29 12.10 -9.00
N GLU A 94 -11.41 12.89 -9.62
CA GLU A 94 -10.47 12.41 -10.64
C GLU A 94 -9.49 11.39 -10.06
N TRP A 95 -9.03 11.64 -8.83
CA TRP A 95 -8.19 10.69 -8.11
C TRP A 95 -8.90 9.37 -7.81
N ARG A 96 -10.18 9.41 -7.41
CA ARG A 96 -10.98 8.20 -7.20
C ARG A 96 -11.17 7.40 -8.48
N ASP A 97 -11.22 8.05 -9.65
CA ASP A 97 -11.34 7.34 -10.92
C ASP A 97 -10.01 6.75 -11.37
N LEU A 98 -8.90 7.47 -11.21
CA LEU A 98 -7.55 6.99 -11.50
C LEU A 98 -7.14 5.82 -10.58
N SER A 99 -7.43 5.92 -9.29
CA SER A 99 -7.05 4.91 -8.29
C SER A 99 -7.89 3.62 -8.32
N ARG A 100 -8.94 3.55 -9.14
CA ARG A 100 -9.66 2.29 -9.40
C ARG A 100 -8.80 1.28 -10.15
N ASP A 101 -7.90 1.77 -11.00
CA ASP A 101 -6.99 0.94 -11.76
C ASP A 101 -5.75 0.61 -10.90
N GLN A 102 -5.81 -0.55 -10.26
CA GLN A 102 -4.74 -1.06 -9.39
C GLN A 102 -3.49 -1.55 -10.17
N SER A 103 -3.48 -1.41 -11.51
CA SER A 103 -2.36 -1.85 -12.33
C SER A 103 -1.15 -0.92 -12.31
N GLN A 104 -1.28 0.32 -11.81
CA GLN A 104 -0.16 1.24 -11.72
C GLN A 104 0.79 0.86 -10.57
N PRO A 105 2.02 0.42 -10.88
CA PRO A 105 3.06 0.38 -9.88
C PRO A 105 3.38 1.84 -9.57
N THR A 106 3.02 2.30 -8.38
CA THR A 106 3.65 3.51 -7.86
C THR A 106 5.10 3.15 -7.63
N ASP A 107 5.98 3.85 -8.33
CA ASP A 107 7.41 3.68 -8.20
C ASP A 107 7.79 4.07 -6.76
N ARG A 108 7.94 3.06 -5.90
CA ARG A 108 8.10 3.20 -4.44
C ARG A 108 9.45 2.66 -4.05
N PRO A 109 10.56 3.32 -4.42
CA PRO A 109 11.90 2.80 -4.17
C PRO A 109 12.10 2.53 -2.67
N TRP A 110 11.66 3.44 -1.80
CA TRP A 110 11.88 3.38 -0.35
C TRP A 110 11.12 2.26 0.39
N ILE A 111 10.03 1.70 -0.16
CA ILE A 111 9.31 0.57 0.48
C ILE A 111 10.13 -0.73 0.39
N PHE A 112 10.98 -0.85 -0.63
CA PHE A 112 11.78 -2.05 -0.87
C PHE A 112 13.28 -1.85 -0.63
N THR A 113 13.74 -0.61 -0.42
CA THR A 113 15.12 -0.35 -0.02
C THR A 113 15.33 -0.79 1.42
N ARG A 114 15.87 -1.99 1.62
CA ARG A 114 16.54 -2.33 2.88
C ARG A 114 17.82 -1.50 2.95
N PRO A 115 18.02 -0.63 3.96
CA PRO A 115 19.33 -0.04 4.16
C PRO A 115 20.29 -1.20 4.48
N GLU A 116 21.37 -1.33 3.71
CA GLU A 116 22.45 -2.22 4.07
C GLU A 116 23.06 -1.70 5.37
N VAL A 117 22.74 -2.36 6.48
CA VAL A 117 23.40 -2.10 7.76
C VAL A 117 24.84 -2.60 7.59
N GLY A 118 25.74 -1.68 7.28
CA GLY A 118 27.17 -1.95 7.28
C GLY A 118 27.55 -2.48 8.66
N LEU A 119 28.07 -3.71 8.71
CA LEU A 119 28.67 -4.28 9.91
C LEU A 119 29.92 -3.45 10.23
N THR A 120 29.78 -2.42 11.06
CA THR A 120 30.93 -1.77 11.68
C THR A 120 31.57 -2.79 12.60
N THR A 121 32.64 -3.41 12.13
CA THR A 121 33.54 -4.17 12.99
C THR A 121 34.31 -3.14 13.80
N GLU A 122 33.88 -2.90 15.03
CA GLU A 122 34.68 -2.10 15.95
C GLU A 122 35.94 -2.90 16.33
N HIS A 123 37.08 -2.23 16.18
CA HIS A 123 38.41 -2.71 16.57
C HIS A 123 38.73 -2.30 18.01
#